data_AF-E9B3E5-F1
#
_entry.id   AF-E9B3E5-F1
#
_cell.length_a   1.000
_cell.length_b   1.000
_cell.length_c   1.000
_cell.angle_alpha   90.00
_cell.angle_beta   90.00
_cell.angle_gamma   90.00
#
_symmetry.space_group_name_H-M   'P 1'
#
loop_
_entity.id
_entity.type
_entity.pdbx_description
1 polymer ?
#
loop_
_entity_poly.entity_id
_entity_poly.type
_entity_poly.pdbx_seq_one_letter_code
_entity_poly.pdbx_strand_id
1 'polypeptide(L)'
;DAVEAALASLPSSGGVEECLRGFSEDVAVPPFTLAEDAPVLAKAFGTITPSTRLRDIMDVLRADGSAFAARTLEVMERNSPVGMTLALENMKRQHTPGCNTVMESFRGDYTMVQTSICADGLAKGVEALLVTKDKRPQWTVGSVDELDVELVKQQLTLTEGRASLFTAGKG
;
A
#
# COMPACT_ATOMS: atom_id res chain seq x y z
N ASP A 1 -9.94 2.24 -31.14
CA ASP A 1 -10.69 3.33 -30.45
C ASP A 1 -10.31 4.68 -31.08
N ALA A 2 -11.12 5.75 -30.99
CA ALA A 2 -10.84 7.05 -31.64
C ALA A 2 -9.59 7.75 -31.07
N VAL A 3 -9.40 7.64 -29.75
CA VAL A 3 -8.21 8.13 -29.03
C VAL A 3 -6.95 7.39 -29.51
N GLU A 4 -7.03 6.07 -29.59
CA GLU A 4 -5.94 5.21 -30.03
C GLU A 4 -5.52 5.51 -31.48
N ALA A 5 -6.49 5.71 -32.38
CA ALA A 5 -6.22 6.10 -33.76
C ALA A 5 -5.53 7.46 -33.86
N ALA A 6 -5.97 8.45 -33.07
CA ALA A 6 -5.36 9.76 -33.00
C ALA A 6 -3.92 9.70 -32.46
N LEU A 7 -3.68 8.94 -31.38
CA LEU A 7 -2.34 8.72 -30.84
C LEU A 7 -1.41 8.01 -31.82
N ALA A 8 -1.89 6.97 -32.51
CA ALA A 8 -1.11 6.22 -33.49
C ALA A 8 -0.74 7.06 -34.73
N SER A 9 -1.51 8.12 -35.01
CA SER A 9 -1.25 9.05 -36.12
C SER A 9 -0.27 10.17 -35.79
N LEU A 10 0.14 10.31 -34.51
CA LEU A 10 1.06 11.36 -34.10
C LEU A 10 2.46 11.14 -34.73
N PRO A 11 3.09 12.20 -35.27
CA PRO A 11 4.41 12.10 -35.88
C PRO A 11 5.53 11.87 -34.85
N SER A 12 5.28 12.17 -33.57
CA SER A 12 6.18 11.94 -32.45
C SER A 12 5.43 11.96 -31.12
N SER A 13 6.10 11.58 -30.03
CA SER A 13 5.53 11.64 -28.67
C SER A 13 5.25 13.07 -28.17
N GLY A 14 5.76 14.11 -28.86
CA GLY A 14 5.58 15.50 -28.43
C GLY A 14 4.13 16.00 -28.47
N GLY A 15 3.26 15.39 -29.29
CA GLY A 15 1.84 15.76 -29.40
C GLY A 15 0.88 14.95 -28.52
N VAL A 16 1.39 14.03 -27.69
CA VAL A 16 0.56 13.10 -26.92
C VAL A 16 -0.34 13.84 -25.93
N GLU A 17 0.22 14.82 -25.20
CA GLU A 17 -0.53 15.54 -24.18
C GLU A 17 -1.66 16.39 -24.78
N GLU A 18 -1.39 17.09 -25.89
CA GLU A 18 -2.39 17.88 -26.61
C GLU A 18 -3.49 16.99 -27.19
N CYS A 19 -3.11 15.84 -27.78
CA CYS A 19 -4.04 14.85 -28.29
C CYS A 19 -4.99 14.38 -27.18
N LEU A 20 -4.45 13.91 -26.05
CA LEU A 20 -5.25 13.44 -24.90
C LEU A 20 -6.13 14.55 -24.31
N ARG A 21 -5.64 15.79 -24.27
CA ARG A 21 -6.39 16.95 -23.80
C ARG A 21 -7.65 17.17 -24.65
N GLY A 22 -7.53 17.13 -25.98
CA GLY A 22 -8.69 17.28 -26.88
C GLY A 22 -9.77 16.21 -26.67
N PHE A 23 -9.39 15.00 -26.25
CA PHE A 23 -10.36 13.95 -25.92
C PHE A 23 -10.93 14.02 -24.49
N SER A 24 -10.37 14.87 -23.63
CA SER A 24 -10.80 14.99 -22.22
C SER A 24 -11.51 16.29 -21.88
N GLU A 25 -11.43 17.32 -22.74
CA GLU A 25 -12.03 18.65 -22.52
C GLU A 25 -13.53 18.61 -22.19
N ASP A 26 -14.31 17.78 -22.89
CA ASP A 26 -15.76 17.66 -22.70
C ASP A 26 -16.18 16.41 -21.92
N VAL A 27 -15.24 15.72 -21.28
CA VAL A 27 -15.53 14.52 -20.49
C VAL A 27 -15.83 14.92 -19.06
N ALA A 28 -17.09 14.77 -18.65
CA ALA A 28 -17.50 15.03 -17.28
C ALA A 28 -16.75 14.12 -16.29
N VAL A 29 -15.89 14.72 -15.46
CA VAL A 29 -15.18 14.01 -14.39
C VAL A 29 -16.09 13.91 -13.16
N PRO A 30 -16.32 12.70 -12.61
CA PRO A 30 -17.08 12.55 -11.37
C PRO A 30 -16.46 13.37 -10.22
N PRO A 31 -17.27 13.86 -9.26
CA PRO A 31 -16.75 14.63 -8.14
C PRO A 31 -15.78 13.79 -7.29
N PHE A 32 -14.81 14.45 -6.66
CA PHE A 32 -13.89 13.82 -5.72
C PHE A 32 -14.64 13.35 -4.46
N THR A 33 -14.91 12.06 -4.38
CA THR A 33 -15.79 11.46 -3.36
C THR A 33 -15.24 11.52 -1.94
N LEU A 34 -13.94 11.81 -1.75
CA LEU A 34 -13.30 11.95 -0.44
C LEU A 34 -13.20 13.41 0.03
N ALA A 35 -13.76 14.37 -0.71
CA ALA A 35 -13.67 15.78 -0.37
C ALA A 35 -14.25 16.09 1.02
N GLU A 36 -15.40 15.48 1.36
CA GLU A 36 -16.07 15.68 2.64
C GLU A 36 -15.30 15.06 3.82
N ASP A 37 -14.56 13.98 3.57
CA ASP A 37 -13.78 13.25 4.58
C ASP A 37 -12.33 13.77 4.73
N ALA A 38 -11.94 14.76 3.90
CA ALA A 38 -10.60 15.34 3.92
C ALA A 38 -10.13 15.81 5.31
N PRO A 39 -10.97 16.42 6.18
CA PRO A 39 -10.56 16.79 7.54
C PRO A 39 -10.20 15.57 8.40
N VAL A 40 -10.95 14.47 8.29
CA VAL A 40 -10.69 13.23 9.05
C VAL A 40 -9.43 12.56 8.52
N LEU A 41 -9.25 12.51 7.19
CA LEU A 41 -8.05 12.01 6.54
C LEU A 41 -6.80 12.78 6.98
N ALA A 42 -6.85 14.12 6.97
CA ALA A 42 -5.75 14.97 7.41
C ALA A 42 -5.42 14.75 8.90
N LYS A 43 -6.44 14.60 9.74
CA LYS A 43 -6.26 14.34 11.17
C LYS A 43 -5.65 12.96 11.46
N ALA A 44 -6.13 11.91 10.80
CA ALA A 44 -5.71 10.53 11.07
C ALA A 44 -4.43 10.13 10.34
N PHE A 45 -4.23 10.60 9.11
CA PHE A 45 -3.14 10.18 8.21
C PHE A 45 -2.22 11.33 7.79
N GLY A 46 -2.53 12.59 8.11
CA GLY A 46 -1.71 13.74 7.72
C GLY A 46 -0.55 14.04 8.66
N THR A 47 -0.57 13.54 9.90
CA THR A 47 0.46 13.80 10.93
C THR A 47 1.29 12.56 11.23
N ILE A 48 1.71 11.82 10.20
CA ILE A 48 2.56 10.64 10.37
C ILE A 48 3.99 11.07 10.65
N THR A 49 4.54 10.55 11.73
CA THR A 49 5.93 10.74 12.16
C THR A 49 6.66 9.40 12.18
N PRO A 50 8.00 9.37 12.30
CA PRO A 50 8.74 8.11 12.43
C PRO A 50 8.22 7.19 13.55
N SER A 51 7.72 7.76 14.65
CA SER A 51 7.21 7.00 15.81
C SER A 51 5.73 6.62 15.73
N THR A 52 4.96 7.15 14.77
CA THR A 52 3.51 6.91 14.66
C THR A 52 3.22 5.44 14.38
N ARG A 53 2.44 4.75 15.21
CA ARG A 53 2.05 3.35 15.00
C ARG A 53 0.67 3.27 14.35
N LEU A 54 0.34 2.10 13.80
CA LEU A 54 -1.03 1.81 13.31
C LEU A 54 -2.08 2.04 14.40
N ARG A 55 -1.78 1.66 15.65
CA ARG A 55 -2.63 1.91 16.82
C ARG A 55 -2.98 3.39 16.96
N ASP A 56 -2.01 4.28 16.81
CA ASP A 56 -2.21 5.73 16.99
C ASP A 56 -3.19 6.27 15.94
N ILE A 57 -3.05 5.83 14.69
CA ILE A 57 -4.00 6.18 13.60
C ILE A 57 -5.40 5.66 13.94
N MET A 58 -5.51 4.40 14.36
CA MET A 58 -6.80 3.81 14.74
C MET A 58 -7.42 4.54 15.94
N ASP A 59 -6.62 5.05 16.88
CA ASP A 59 -7.12 5.82 18.02
C ASP A 59 -7.63 7.20 17.62
N VAL A 60 -6.97 7.86 16.68
CA VAL A 60 -7.48 9.10 16.08
C VAL A 60 -8.83 8.86 15.40
N LEU A 61 -8.97 7.76 14.65
CA LEU A 61 -10.23 7.38 14.01
C LEU A 61 -11.33 7.04 15.03
N ARG A 62 -11.00 6.30 16.10
CA ARG A 62 -11.95 5.97 17.18
C ARG A 62 -12.44 7.22 17.90
N ALA A 63 -11.53 8.16 18.17
CA ALA A 63 -11.85 9.43 18.82
C ALA A 63 -12.64 10.39 17.91
N ASP A 64 -12.49 10.26 16.58
CA ASP A 64 -13.26 11.03 15.60
C ASP A 64 -14.73 10.60 15.56
N GLY A 65 -14.99 9.28 15.51
CA GLY A 65 -16.34 8.72 15.62
C GLY A 65 -17.28 9.01 14.44
N SER A 66 -16.80 9.64 13.36
CA SER A 66 -17.60 9.85 12.14
C SER A 66 -17.94 8.53 11.44
N ALA A 67 -18.94 8.57 10.55
CA ALA A 67 -19.30 7.40 9.73
C ALA A 67 -18.13 6.94 8.82
N PHE A 68 -17.32 7.87 8.33
CA PHE A 68 -16.10 7.55 7.61
C PHE A 68 -15.08 6.85 8.50
N ALA A 69 -14.81 7.38 9.69
CA ALA A 69 -13.86 6.79 10.62
C ALA A 69 -14.28 5.38 11.06
N ALA A 70 -15.57 5.17 11.36
CA ALA A 70 -16.11 3.86 11.72
C ALA A 70 -15.96 2.83 10.60
N ARG A 71 -16.31 3.20 9.35
CA ARG A 71 -16.12 2.31 8.18
C ARG A 71 -14.65 2.02 7.92
N THR A 72 -13.77 3.01 8.10
CA THR A 72 -12.33 2.84 7.93
C THR A 72 -11.77 1.85 8.96
N LEU A 73 -12.18 1.98 10.24
CA LEU A 73 -11.81 1.04 11.30
C LEU A 73 -12.28 -0.39 10.99
N GLU A 74 -13.52 -0.57 10.52
CA GLU A 74 -14.03 -1.89 10.13
C GLU A 74 -13.16 -2.53 9.03
N VAL A 75 -12.74 -1.74 8.05
CA VAL A 75 -11.84 -2.22 6.98
C VAL A 75 -10.46 -2.55 7.54
N MET A 76 -9.90 -1.70 8.42
CA MET A 76 -8.59 -1.95 9.03
C MET A 76 -8.61 -3.21 9.88
N GLU A 77 -9.62 -3.43 10.70
CA GLU A 77 -9.74 -4.60 11.59
C GLU A 77 -9.89 -5.93 10.83
N ARG A 78 -10.34 -5.90 9.58
CA ARG A 78 -10.43 -7.10 8.71
C ARG A 78 -9.13 -7.40 7.97
N ASN A 79 -8.26 -6.41 7.80
CA ASN A 79 -6.99 -6.55 7.09
C ASN A 79 -5.91 -7.19 7.97
N SER A 80 -4.84 -7.68 7.33
CA SER A 80 -3.70 -8.26 8.04
C SER A 80 -3.01 -7.20 8.92
N PRO A 81 -2.92 -7.38 10.24
CA PRO A 81 -2.22 -6.43 11.12
C PRO A 81 -0.75 -6.24 10.71
N VAL A 82 -0.09 -7.34 10.35
CA VAL A 82 1.28 -7.36 9.84
C VAL A 82 1.38 -6.58 8.53
N GLY A 83 0.50 -6.87 7.57
CA GLY A 83 0.51 -6.22 6.25
C GLY A 83 0.28 -4.70 6.33
N MET A 84 -0.67 -4.27 7.16
CA MET A 84 -0.89 -2.84 7.40
C MET A 84 0.31 -2.17 8.06
N THR A 85 0.92 -2.81 9.06
CA THR A 85 2.11 -2.28 9.73
C THR A 85 3.28 -2.17 8.77
N LEU A 86 3.53 -3.19 7.95
CA LEU A 86 4.54 -3.14 6.88
C LEU A 86 4.30 -1.98 5.91
N ALA A 87 3.06 -1.77 5.49
CA ALA A 87 2.71 -0.68 4.59
C ALA A 87 3.01 0.70 5.21
N LEU A 88 2.63 0.93 6.47
CA LEU A 88 2.94 2.18 7.17
C LEU A 88 4.45 2.39 7.32
N GLU A 89 5.19 1.37 7.78
CA GLU A 89 6.63 1.50 8.00
C GLU A 89 7.41 1.70 6.70
N ASN A 90 6.98 1.05 5.62
CA ASN A 90 7.57 1.25 4.29
C ASN A 90 7.26 2.66 3.74
N MET A 91 6.03 3.16 3.92
CA MET A 91 5.68 4.54 3.57
C MET A 91 6.56 5.54 4.33
N LYS A 92 6.75 5.37 5.65
CA LYS A 92 7.65 6.24 6.43
C LYS A 92 9.08 6.20 5.90
N ARG A 93 9.61 5.01 5.57
CA ARG A 93 10.94 4.85 4.96
C ARG A 93 11.05 5.63 3.65
N GLN A 94 10.03 5.55 2.80
CA GLN A 94 9.98 6.22 1.50
C GLN A 94 9.94 7.75 1.62
N HIS A 95 9.41 8.28 2.73
CA HIS A 95 9.41 9.71 3.03
C HIS A 95 10.72 10.22 3.67
N THR A 96 11.77 9.41 3.76
CA THR A 96 13.08 9.85 4.27
C THR A 96 13.97 10.39 3.15
N PRO A 97 14.95 11.28 3.46
CA PRO A 97 15.91 11.76 2.47
C PRO A 97 16.74 10.66 1.78
N GLY A 98 16.82 9.46 2.37
CA GLY A 98 17.53 8.30 1.82
C GLY A 98 16.72 7.49 0.80
N CYS A 99 15.48 7.88 0.49
CA CYS A 99 14.64 7.26 -0.54
C CYS A 99 14.13 8.37 -1.48
N ASN A 100 14.98 8.81 -2.40
CA ASN A 100 14.72 9.93 -3.29
C ASN A 100 14.43 9.51 -4.74
N THR A 101 14.54 8.21 -5.04
CA THR A 101 14.19 7.65 -6.35
C THR A 101 13.06 6.61 -6.27
N VAL A 102 12.34 6.46 -7.38
CA VAL A 102 11.38 5.35 -7.56
C VAL A 102 12.07 3.99 -7.41
N MET A 103 13.33 3.88 -7.86
CA MET A 103 14.10 2.64 -7.74
C MET A 103 14.38 2.24 -6.28
N GLU A 104 14.63 3.20 -5.39
CA GLU A 104 14.80 2.94 -3.96
C GLU A 104 13.49 2.57 -3.25
N SER A 105 12.36 3.08 -3.76
CA SER A 105 11.03 2.71 -3.31
C SER A 105 10.75 1.24 -3.66
N PHE A 106 10.95 0.87 -4.94
CA PHE A 106 10.80 -0.52 -5.40
C PHE A 106 11.75 -1.50 -4.73
N ARG A 107 12.98 -1.08 -4.38
CA ARG A 107 13.88 -1.93 -3.59
C ARG A 107 13.27 -2.29 -2.25
N GLY A 108 12.61 -1.35 -1.57
CA GLY A 108 11.91 -1.61 -0.31
C GLY A 108 10.76 -2.60 -0.49
N ASP A 109 9.91 -2.35 -1.49
CA ASP A 109 8.76 -3.20 -1.81
C ASP A 109 9.20 -4.63 -2.15
N TYR A 110 10.23 -4.77 -2.98
CA TYR A 110 10.79 -6.06 -3.35
C TYR A 110 11.36 -6.81 -2.15
N THR A 111 12.02 -6.12 -1.24
CA THR A 111 12.58 -6.72 -0.02
C THR A 111 11.48 -7.27 0.88
N MET A 112 10.44 -6.46 1.08
CA MET A 112 9.29 -6.81 1.90
C MET A 112 8.63 -8.11 1.43
N VAL A 113 8.36 -8.25 0.12
CA VAL A 113 7.67 -9.44 -0.43
C VAL A 113 8.49 -10.72 -0.34
N GLN A 114 9.82 -10.62 -0.22
CA GLN A 114 10.72 -11.77 -0.04
C GLN A 114 10.80 -12.26 1.42
N THR A 115 10.18 -11.55 2.36
CA THR A 115 10.21 -11.94 3.77
C THR A 115 9.20 -13.02 4.11
N SER A 116 9.57 -13.92 5.03
CA SER A 116 8.69 -15.02 5.46
C SER A 116 7.41 -14.51 6.13
N ILE A 117 7.49 -13.38 6.84
CA ILE A 117 6.37 -12.71 7.48
C ILE A 117 5.33 -12.26 6.43
N CYS A 118 5.79 -11.73 5.29
CA CYS A 118 4.89 -11.37 4.19
C CYS A 118 4.31 -12.62 3.51
N ALA A 119 5.11 -13.68 3.33
CA ALA A 119 4.67 -14.90 2.66
C ALA A 119 3.53 -15.63 3.39
N ASP A 120 3.60 -15.76 4.72
CA ASP A 120 2.54 -16.38 5.54
C ASP A 120 1.23 -15.58 5.48
N GLY A 121 1.31 -14.26 5.66
CA GLY A 121 0.15 -13.38 5.55
C GLY A 121 -0.47 -13.42 4.15
N LEU A 122 0.36 -13.45 3.10
CA LEU A 122 -0.10 -13.55 1.72
C LEU A 122 -0.84 -14.87 1.47
N ALA A 123 -0.29 -16.00 1.91
CA ALA A 123 -0.90 -17.31 1.71
C ALA A 123 -2.31 -17.38 2.33
N LYS A 124 -2.44 -16.93 3.59
CA LYS A 124 -3.72 -16.89 4.32
C LYS A 124 -4.74 -15.96 3.66
N GLY A 125 -4.29 -14.82 3.15
CA GLY A 125 -5.12 -13.89 2.40
C GLY A 125 -5.62 -14.49 1.09
N VAL A 126 -4.72 -15.06 0.29
CA VAL A 126 -5.04 -15.72 -0.98
C VAL A 126 -6.01 -16.87 -0.77
N GLU A 127 -5.79 -17.71 0.25
CA GLU A 127 -6.69 -18.80 0.58
C GLU A 127 -8.11 -18.30 0.86
N ALA A 128 -8.26 -17.35 1.79
CA ALA A 128 -9.56 -16.82 2.19
C ALA A 128 -10.31 -16.08 1.09
N LEU A 129 -9.60 -15.36 0.20
CA LEU A 129 -10.22 -14.55 -0.85
C LEU A 129 -10.47 -15.34 -2.13
N LEU A 130 -9.54 -16.22 -2.53
CA LEU A 130 -9.54 -16.84 -3.86
C LEU A 130 -9.82 -18.35 -3.83
N VAL A 131 -9.47 -19.04 -2.74
CA VAL A 131 -9.64 -20.50 -2.63
C VAL A 131 -10.96 -20.82 -1.91
N THR A 132 -11.07 -20.52 -0.62
CA THR A 132 -12.28 -20.80 0.18
C THR A 132 -13.38 -19.77 -0.07
N LYS A 133 -12.99 -18.54 -0.46
CA LYS A 133 -13.88 -17.39 -0.72
C LYS A 133 -14.75 -16.99 0.48
N ASP A 134 -14.34 -17.35 1.69
CA ASP A 134 -15.02 -16.97 2.93
C ASP A 134 -14.78 -15.51 3.33
N LYS A 135 -13.75 -14.86 2.74
CA LYS A 135 -13.30 -13.49 3.07
C LYS A 135 -13.01 -13.31 4.58
N ARG A 136 -12.55 -14.37 5.25
CA ARG A 136 -12.20 -14.46 6.68
C ARG A 136 -10.82 -15.09 6.87
N PRO A 137 -9.75 -14.43 6.41
CA PRO A 137 -8.39 -14.90 6.59
C PRO A 137 -8.03 -15.07 8.07
N GLN A 138 -7.43 -16.20 8.41
CA GLN A 138 -7.00 -16.54 9.77
C GLN A 138 -5.58 -16.01 10.02
N TRP A 139 -5.47 -14.68 10.21
CA TRP A 139 -4.19 -14.00 10.43
C TRP A 139 -3.40 -14.59 11.60
N THR A 140 -2.07 -14.68 11.46
CA THR A 140 -1.17 -15.20 12.51
C THR A 140 -1.13 -14.31 13.74
N VAL A 141 -1.21 -13.00 13.53
CA VAL A 141 -1.32 -11.99 14.59
C VAL A 141 -2.73 -11.42 14.52
N GLY A 142 -3.43 -11.38 15.65
CA GLY A 142 -4.85 -11.02 15.71
C GLY A 142 -5.09 -9.52 15.75
N SER A 143 -4.11 -8.74 16.24
CA SER A 143 -4.22 -7.29 16.39
C SER A 143 -2.90 -6.57 16.13
N VAL A 144 -2.99 -5.29 15.74
CA VAL A 144 -1.82 -4.39 15.65
C VAL A 144 -1.14 -4.15 17.00
N ASP A 145 -1.85 -4.42 18.10
CA ASP A 145 -1.36 -4.25 19.47
C ASP A 145 -0.37 -5.35 19.88
N GLU A 146 -0.45 -6.51 19.23
CA GLU A 146 0.39 -7.69 19.50
C GLU A 146 1.72 -7.66 18.74
N LEU A 147 1.93 -6.64 17.89
CA LEU A 147 3.09 -6.56 17.00
C LEU A 147 4.28 -5.86 17.66
N ASP A 148 5.45 -6.49 17.55
CA ASP A 148 6.74 -5.82 17.66
C ASP A 148 7.03 -5.08 16.35
N VAL A 149 6.85 -3.76 16.36
CA VAL A 149 7.05 -2.89 15.19
C VAL A 149 8.52 -2.90 14.74
N GLU A 150 9.49 -3.07 15.64
CA GLU A 150 10.90 -3.09 15.25
C GLU A 150 11.24 -4.37 14.49
N LEU A 151 10.67 -5.51 14.88
CA LEU A 151 10.80 -6.77 14.12
C LEU A 151 10.19 -6.64 12.72
N VAL A 152 9.07 -5.92 12.59
CA VAL A 152 8.44 -5.63 11.29
C VAL A 152 9.34 -4.74 10.43
N LYS A 153 9.93 -3.68 11.01
CA LYS A 153 10.84 -2.77 10.29
C LYS A 153 12.09 -3.47 9.77
N GLN A 154 12.62 -4.46 10.50
CA GLN A 154 13.76 -5.27 10.05
C GLN A 154 13.49 -6.00 8.73
N GLN A 155 12.21 -6.28 8.41
CA GLN A 155 11.83 -6.93 7.14
C GLN A 155 11.99 -6.01 5.91
N LEU A 156 12.18 -4.70 6.12
CA LEU A 156 12.32 -3.71 5.05
C LEU A 156 13.79 -3.46 4.65
N THR A 157 14.75 -4.08 5.34
CA THR A 157 16.19 -3.93 5.05
C THR A 157 16.71 -5.13 4.29
N LEU A 158 17.33 -4.90 3.13
CA LEU A 158 18.10 -5.93 2.43
C LEU A 158 19.34 -6.25 3.26
N THR A 159 19.40 -7.46 3.81
CA THR A 159 20.68 -8.02 4.21
C THR A 159 21.42 -8.41 2.93
N GLU A 160 22.54 -7.74 2.63
CA GLU A 160 23.46 -8.19 1.59
C GLU A 160 23.83 -9.66 1.89
N GLY A 161 23.58 -10.56 0.94
CA GLY A 161 23.83 -12.00 1.11
C GLY A 161 22.60 -12.91 0.94
N ARG A 162 21.39 -12.37 0.77
CA ARG A 162 20.21 -13.19 0.39
C ARG A 162 20.14 -13.46 -1.13
N ALA A 163 21.32 -13.62 -1.76
CA ALA A 163 21.45 -14.06 -3.14
C ALA A 163 21.23 -15.58 -3.22
N SER A 164 20.17 -15.98 -3.92
CA SER A 164 19.84 -17.34 -4.35
C SER A 164 19.62 -18.41 -3.26
N LEU A 165 18.34 -18.64 -2.93
CA LEU A 165 17.87 -19.95 -2.45
C LEU A 165 17.43 -20.87 -3.62
N PHE A 166 17.62 -20.43 -4.87
CA PHE A 166 17.24 -21.16 -6.08
C PHE A 166 18.42 -21.41 -7.02
N THR A 167 19.57 -21.83 -6.50
CA THR A 167 20.59 -22.56 -7.28
C THR A 167 21.46 -23.42 -6.36
N ALA A 168 20.95 -24.58 -5.99
CA ALA A 168 21.78 -25.75 -5.66
C ALA A 168 20.91 -27.01 -5.77
N GLY A 169 20.76 -27.49 -7.00
CA GLY A 169 19.99 -28.69 -7.30
C GLY A 169 20.41 -29.31 -8.63
N LYS A 170 21.34 -30.27 -8.51
CA LYS A 170 21.79 -31.28 -9.49
C LYS A 170 22.98 -30.93 -10.39
N GLY A 171 24.15 -31.35 -9.90
CA GLY A 171 25.29 -31.87 -10.62
C GLY A 171 26.00 -32.84 -9.69
#